data_AF-A0A8J3N3W2-F1
#
_entry.id   AF-A0A8J3N3W2-F1
#
_cell.length_a   1.000
_cell.length_b   1.000
_cell.length_c   1.000
_cell.angle_alpha   90.00
_cell.angle_beta   90.00
_cell.angle_gamma   90.00
#
_symmetry.space_group_name_H-M   'P 1'
#
loop_
_entity.id
_entity.type
_entity.pdbx_description
1 polymer ?
#
loop_
_entity_poly.entity_id
_entity_poly.type
_entity_poly.pdbx_seq_one_letter_code
_entity_poly.pdbx_strand_id
1 'polypeptide(L)'
;MLQLDCGPIIQKIQSLTEQMWELDNEIEACEAQALLKPLPRYFTLQKEADRLLKRQRALQNEWNNAMNDLAICRSEGQEYRLQGEEI
;
A
#
# COMPACT_ATOMS: atom_id res chain seq x y z
N MET A 1 14.39 -15.12 -24.78
CA MET A 1 14.47 -14.03 -23.80
C MET A 1 13.26 -14.15 -22.86
N LEU A 2 13.45 -14.62 -21.63
CA LEU A 2 12.44 -14.51 -20.58
C LEU A 2 12.57 -13.10 -20.00
N GLN A 3 11.75 -12.17 -20.48
CA GLN A 3 11.57 -10.90 -19.79
C GLN A 3 10.80 -11.23 -18.51
N LEU A 4 11.39 -10.94 -17.33
CA LEU A 4 10.62 -10.98 -16.08
C LEU A 4 9.50 -9.95 -16.20
N ASP A 5 8.26 -10.42 -16.25
CA ASP A 5 7.09 -9.56 -16.23
C ASP A 5 6.81 -9.10 -14.80
N CYS A 6 7.33 -7.92 -14.45
CA CYS A 6 7.02 -7.27 -13.17
C CYS A 6 5.63 -6.59 -13.17
N GLY A 7 4.85 -6.71 -14.24
CA GLY A 7 3.52 -6.12 -14.39
C GLY A 7 2.55 -6.41 -13.25
N PRO A 8 2.41 -7.67 -12.79
CA PRO A 8 1.55 -8.00 -11.65
C PRO A 8 1.96 -7.30 -10.35
N ILE A 9 3.26 -7.12 -10.12
CA ILE A 9 3.78 -6.41 -8.93
C ILE A 9 3.44 -4.92 -9.02
N ILE A 10 3.58 -4.32 -10.20
CA ILE A 10 3.22 -2.91 -10.44
C ILE A 10 1.71 -2.70 -10.24
N GLN A 11 0.86 -3.58 -10.77
CA GLN A 11 -0.59 -3.51 -10.56
C GLN A 11 -0.96 -3.63 -9.07
N LYS A 12 -0.31 -4.54 -8.34
CA LYS A 12 -0.50 -4.68 -6.89
C LYS A 12 -0.12 -3.39 -6.16
N ILE A 13 1.03 -2.79 -6.48
CA ILE A 13 1.46 -1.51 -5.89
C ILE A 13 0.43 -0.41 -6.15
N GLN A 14 -0.07 -0.28 -7.38
CA GLN A 14 -1.09 0.73 -7.74
C GLN A 14 -2.37 0.54 -6.93
N SER A 15 -2.88 -0.70 -6.85
CA SER A 15 -4.08 -1.00 -6.07
C SER A 15 -3.88 -0.75 -4.57
N LEU A 16 -2.72 -1.06 -4.01
CA LEU A 16 -2.41 -0.76 -2.60
C LEU A 16 -2.35 0.75 -2.35
N THR A 17 -1.78 1.52 -3.27
CA THR A 17 -1.76 2.99 -3.19
C THR A 17 -3.16 3.58 -3.25
N GLU A 18 -4.03 3.09 -4.13
CA GLU A 18 -5.44 3.51 -4.20
C GLU A 18 -6.18 3.20 -2.89
N GLN A 19 -6.05 1.99 -2.37
CA GLN A 19 -6.69 1.59 -1.09
C GLN A 19 -6.21 2.42 0.10
N MET A 20 -4.92 2.78 0.13
CA MET A 20 -4.40 3.65 1.19
C MET A 20 -4.99 5.06 1.10
N TRP A 21 -5.14 5.61 -0.11
CA TRP A 21 -5.74 6.92 -0.31
C TRP A 21 -7.23 6.95 0.08
N GLU A 22 -7.99 5.90 -0.24
CA GLU A 22 -9.37 5.76 0.22
C GLU A 22 -9.46 5.73 1.75
N LEU A 23 -8.57 4.99 2.42
CA LEU A 23 -8.53 4.94 3.87
C LEU A 23 -8.15 6.26 4.53
N ASP A 24 -7.23 7.03 3.94
CA ASP A 24 -6.90 8.37 4.44
C ASP A 24 -8.14 9.27 4.46
N ASN A 25 -8.93 9.24 3.38
CA ASN A 25 -10.18 9.99 3.30
C ASN A 25 -11.21 9.52 4.36
N GLU A 26 -11.29 8.21 4.63
CA GLU A 26 -12.18 7.65 5.66
C GLU A 26 -11.76 8.04 7.09
N ILE A 27 -10.44 8.07 7.36
CA ILE A 27 -9.87 8.49 8.63
C ILE A 27 -10.18 9.96 8.87
N GLU A 28 -9.86 10.83 7.91
CA GLU A 28 -10.14 12.28 8.00
C GLU A 28 -11.64 12.53 8.23
N ALA A 29 -12.52 11.82 7.53
CA ALA A 29 -13.95 11.93 7.70
C ALA A 29 -14.41 11.47 9.10
N CYS A 30 -13.81 10.42 9.67
CA CYS A 30 -14.11 9.97 11.03
C CYS A 30 -13.65 10.99 12.08
N GLU A 31 -12.45 11.54 11.94
CA GLU A 31 -11.89 12.53 12.85
C GLU A 31 -12.69 13.84 12.83
N ALA A 32 -13.01 14.35 11.63
CA ALA A 32 -13.84 15.53 11.46
C ALA A 32 -15.24 15.35 12.06
N GLN A 33 -15.83 14.16 11.90
CA GLN A 33 -17.11 13.85 12.54
C GLN A 33 -17.00 13.78 14.06
N ALA A 34 -15.94 13.18 14.60
CA ALA A 34 -15.77 13.00 16.04
C ALA A 34 -15.82 14.33 16.79
N LEU A 35 -15.14 15.36 16.28
CA LEU A 35 -15.09 16.71 16.86
C LEU A 35 -16.47 17.37 17.05
N LEU A 36 -17.47 16.93 16.29
CA LEU A 36 -18.82 17.51 16.28
C LEU A 36 -19.84 16.70 17.11
N LYS A 37 -19.43 15.61 17.77
CA LYS A 37 -20.36 14.69 18.45
C LYS A 37 -20.20 14.73 19.97
N PRO A 38 -21.31 14.50 20.73
CA PRO A 38 -21.23 14.34 22.18
C PRO A 38 -20.41 13.11 22.57
N LEU A 39 -19.86 13.11 23.79
CA LEU A 39 -18.86 12.16 24.29
C LEU A 39 -19.12 10.67 23.94
N PRO A 40 -20.33 10.09 24.10
CA PRO A 40 -20.55 8.69 23.77
C PRO A 40 -20.31 8.38 22.28
N ARG A 41 -20.71 9.28 21.39
CA ARG A 41 -20.51 9.15 19.94
C ARG A 41 -19.09 9.49 19.52
N TYR A 42 -18.44 10.43 20.22
CA TYR A 42 -17.01 10.72 20.03
C TYR A 42 -16.16 9.46 20.25
N PHE A 43 -16.35 8.73 21.35
CA PHE A 43 -15.59 7.51 21.62
C PHE A 43 -15.82 6.39 20.61
N THR A 44 -17.04 6.28 20.06
CA THR A 44 -17.33 5.32 18.98
C THR A 44 -16.55 5.68 17.71
N LEU A 45 -16.54 6.95 17.32
CA LEU A 45 -15.82 7.42 16.13
C LEU A 45 -14.30 7.33 16.31
N GLN A 46 -13.79 7.60 17.50
CA GLN A 46 -12.36 7.45 17.80
C GLN A 46 -11.91 5.98 17.69
N LYS A 47 -12.70 5.02 18.19
CA LYS A 47 -12.42 3.59 18.01
C LYS A 47 -12.43 3.17 16.55
N GLU A 48 -13.27 3.78 15.74
CA GLU A 48 -13.32 3.51 14.31
C GLU A 48 -12.09 4.07 13.59
N ALA A 49 -11.70 5.31 13.89
CA ALA A 49 -10.43 5.89 13.41
C ALA A 49 -9.22 5.01 13.79
N ASP A 50 -9.14 4.52 15.03
CA ASP A 50 -8.08 3.61 15.47
C ASP A 50 -8.04 2.29 14.66
N ARG A 51 -9.21 1.77 14.24
CA ARG A 51 -9.30 0.56 13.40
C ARG A 51 -8.82 0.86 11.99
N LEU A 52 -9.23 2.00 11.42
CA LEU A 52 -8.80 2.44 10.09
C LEU A 52 -7.28 2.66 10.05
N LEU A 53 -6.70 3.32 11.08
CA LEU A 53 -5.26 3.50 11.21
C LEU A 53 -4.49 2.17 11.27
N LYS A 54 -5.04 1.15 11.96
CA LYS A 54 -4.43 -0.19 11.97
C LYS A 54 -4.47 -0.83 10.58
N ARG A 55 -5.57 -0.68 9.85
CA ARG A 55 -5.70 -1.19 8.48
C ARG A 55 -4.74 -0.48 7.52
N GLN A 56 -4.60 0.84 7.65
CA GLN A 56 -3.63 1.63 6.88
C GLN A 56 -2.20 1.12 7.10
N ARG A 57 -1.80 0.87 8.35
CA ARG A 57 -0.46 0.31 8.65
C ARG A 57 -0.24 -1.07 8.02
N ALA A 58 -1.27 -1.92 8.00
CA ALA A 58 -1.18 -3.21 7.33
C ALA A 58 -0.95 -3.06 5.82
N LEU A 59 -1.72 -2.19 5.16
CA LEU A 59 -1.53 -1.89 3.74
C LEU A 59 -0.17 -1.27 3.42
N GLN A 60 0.32 -0.36 4.28
CA GLN A 60 1.66 0.21 4.13
C GLN A 60 2.76 -0.86 4.19
N ASN A 61 2.62 -1.85 5.08
CA ASN A 61 3.55 -2.98 5.15
C ASN A 61 3.48 -3.85 3.88
N GLU A 62 2.27 -4.13 3.38
CA GLU A 62 2.09 -4.86 2.13
C GLU A 62 2.67 -4.12 0.92
N TRP A 63 2.50 -2.79 0.89
CA TRP A 63 3.05 -1.93 -0.14
C TRP A 63 4.59 -1.91 -0.10
N ASN A 64 5.18 -1.80 1.10
CA ASN A 64 6.63 -1.86 1.27
C ASN A 64 7.19 -3.21 0.78
N ASN A 65 6.50 -4.31 1.08
CA ASN A 65 6.87 -5.63 0.60
C ASN A 65 6.78 -5.71 -0.93
N ALA A 66 5.68 -5.22 -1.53
CA ALA A 66 5.53 -5.22 -2.99
C ALA A 66 6.58 -4.35 -3.70
N MET A 67 7.00 -3.24 -3.08
CA MET A 67 8.11 -2.40 -3.57
C MET A 67 9.45 -3.13 -3.51
N ASN A 68 9.71 -3.89 -2.45
CA ASN A 68 10.90 -4.75 -2.35
C ASN A 68 10.87 -5.84 -3.45
N ASP A 69 9.72 -6.49 -3.65
CA ASP A 69 9.53 -7.49 -4.70
C ASP A 69 9.77 -6.89 -6.10
N LEU A 70 9.31 -5.65 -6.33
CA LEU A 70 9.54 -4.94 -7.58
C LEU A 70 11.03 -4.64 -7.81
N ALA A 71 11.75 -4.27 -6.74
CA ALA A 71 13.18 -4.03 -6.82
C ALA A 71 13.93 -5.30 -7.22
N ILE A 72 13.60 -6.44 -6.60
CA ILE A 72 14.17 -7.76 -6.92
C ILE A 72 13.85 -8.16 -8.37
N CYS A 73 12.59 -8.06 -8.78
CA CYS A 73 12.16 -8.40 -10.14
C CYS A 73 12.92 -7.60 -11.21
N ARG A 74 13.19 -6.32 -10.93
CA ARG A 74 13.97 -5.45 -11.83
C ARG A 74 15.47 -5.76 -11.81
N SER A 75 16.04 -6.13 -10.67
CA SER A 75 17.47 -6.49 -10.59
C SER A 75 17.77 -7.84 -11.25
N GLU A 76 16.89 -8.83 -11.08
CA GLU A 76 17.03 -10.13 -11.77
C GLU A 76 16.92 -9.97 -13.28
N GLY A 77 16.01 -9.11 -13.76
CA GLY A 77 15.91 -8.74 -15.16
C GLY A 77 17.17 -8.05 -15.73
N GLN A 78 17.99 -7.42 -14.89
CA GLN A 78 19.29 -6.84 -15.29
C GLN A 78 20.39 -7.91 -15.34
N GLU A 79 20.42 -8.84 -14.39
CA GLU A 79 21.40 -9.92 -14.33
C GLU A 79 21.28 -10.86 -15.55
N TYR A 80 20.05 -11.17 -15.99
CA TYR A 80 19.82 -11.89 -17.25
C TYR A 80 20.25 -11.12 -18.50
N ARG A 81 20.22 -9.79 -18.49
CA ARG A 81 20.61 -8.97 -19.65
C ARG A 81 22.14 -8.93 -19.80
N LEU A 82 22.88 -8.88 -18.69
CA LEU A 82 24.34 -8.92 -18.69
C LEU A 82 24.89 -10.30 -19.07
N GLN A 83 24.23 -11.40 -18.65
CA GLN A 83 24.63 -12.77 -19.04
C GLN A 83 24.29 -13.12 -20.50
N GLY A 84 23.44 -12.31 -21.17
CA GLY A 84 23.07 -12.50 -22.58
C GLY A 84 23.96 -11.76 -23.58
N GLU A 85 24.90 -10.93 -23.10
CA GLU A 85 25.82 -10.13 -23.95
C GLU A 85 27.25 -10.74 -24.02
N GLU A 86 27.51 -11.87 -23.35
CA GLU A 86 28.75 -12.66 -23.52
C GLU A 86 28.57 -13.74 -24.60
N ILE A 87 28.48 -13.36 -25.89
CA ILE A 87 28.77 -14.25 -27.04
C ILE A 87 29.49 -13.47 -28.13
#